data_AF-A0A843HQV0-F1
#
_entry.id   AF-A0A843HQV0-F1
#
_cell.length_a   1.000
_cell.length_b   1.000
_cell.length_c   1.000
_cell.angle_alpha   90.00
_cell.angle_beta   90.00
_cell.angle_gamma   90.00
#
_symmetry.space_group_name_H-M   'P 1'
#
loop_
_entity.id
_entity.type
_entity.pdbx_description
1 polymer ?
#
loop_
_entity_poly.entity_id
_entity_poly.type
_entity_poly.pdbx_seq_one_letter_code
_entity_poly.pdbx_strand_id
1 'polypeptide(L)'
;MGYFSSNYAHGKKFNVNSDNFPFCELSELVKENGHKTLVVNGLFTYKTKKGKTRPCLIADSHKINLPDHMLAEVEKIIFDDEAVKLINEGKCGFKTSEYEDTKNGNGTCYSGSFVDI
;
A
#
# COMPACT_ATOMS: atom_id res chain seq x y z
N MET A 1 -8.38 -35.75 -9.61
CA MET A 1 -7.84 -34.51 -10.19
C MET A 1 -8.60 -33.34 -9.55
N GLY A 2 -8.01 -32.34 -8.91
CA GLY A 2 -6.62 -31.90 -8.90
C GLY A 2 -6.15 -31.54 -7.49
N TYR A 3 -4.84 -31.65 -7.32
CA TYR A 3 -4.12 -31.21 -6.14
C TYR A 3 -4.10 -29.68 -6.15
N PHE A 4 -4.70 -29.04 -5.14
CA PHE A 4 -4.37 -27.66 -4.82
C PHE A 4 -2.93 -27.66 -4.30
N SER A 5 -1.98 -27.48 -5.23
CA SER A 5 -0.57 -27.44 -4.91
C SER A 5 -0.29 -26.19 -4.10
N SER A 6 0.01 -26.37 -2.82
CA SER A 6 0.69 -25.37 -1.98
C SER A 6 1.83 -24.73 -2.76
N ASN A 7 1.65 -23.47 -3.14
CA ASN A 7 2.72 -22.62 -3.62
C ASN A 7 2.64 -21.33 -2.80
N TYR A 8 3.22 -21.37 -1.59
CA TYR A 8 3.73 -20.18 -0.92
C TYR A 8 4.87 -19.64 -1.80
N ALA A 9 4.51 -18.95 -2.88
CA ALA A 9 5.44 -18.26 -3.73
C ALA A 9 6.02 -17.10 -2.93
N HIS A 10 7.16 -17.35 -2.30
CA HIS A 10 8.14 -16.36 -1.87
C HIS A 10 8.83 -15.74 -3.11
N GLY A 11 8.04 -15.42 -4.14
CA GLY A 11 8.45 -14.76 -5.37
C GLY A 11 7.80 -13.40 -5.41
N LYS A 12 8.49 -12.39 -5.93
CA LYS A 12 7.94 -11.03 -6.08
C LYS A 12 6.54 -11.11 -6.72
N LYS A 13 5.49 -10.89 -5.92
CA LYS A 13 4.10 -10.83 -6.39
C LYS A 13 3.86 -9.61 -7.29
N PHE A 14 4.66 -8.57 -7.07
CA PHE A 14 4.60 -7.32 -7.80
C PHE A 14 5.81 -7.16 -8.72
N ASN A 15 5.57 -6.80 -9.97
CA ASN A 15 6.60 -6.60 -11.00
C ASN A 15 7.26 -5.22 -10.89
N VAL A 16 7.54 -4.77 -9.67
CA VAL A 16 8.13 -3.45 -9.38
C VAL A 16 9.50 -3.63 -8.72
N ASN A 17 10.51 -2.93 -9.24
CA ASN A 17 11.83 -2.86 -8.63
C ASN A 17 11.87 -1.70 -7.64
N SER A 18 11.44 -1.95 -6.41
CA SER A 18 11.41 -0.95 -5.34
C SER A 18 12.69 -0.89 -4.50
N ASP A 19 13.79 -1.52 -4.92
CA ASP A 19 14.99 -1.67 -4.07
C ASP A 19 15.53 -0.31 -3.59
N ASN A 20 15.62 0.65 -4.52
CA ASN A 20 16.17 1.99 -4.27
C ASN A 20 15.14 3.08 -3.92
N PHE A 21 13.87 2.72 -3.68
CA PHE A 21 12.84 3.71 -3.42
C PHE A 21 12.91 4.23 -1.98
N PRO A 22 12.87 5.57 -1.78
CA PRO A 22 12.84 6.17 -0.46
C PRO A 22 11.50 5.88 0.23
N PHE A 23 11.53 5.78 1.55
CA PHE A 23 10.32 5.70 2.36
C PHE A 23 9.77 7.10 2.59
N CYS A 24 8.50 7.28 2.25
CA CYS A 24 7.72 8.47 2.54
C CYS A 24 6.54 8.13 3.45
N GLU A 25 6.18 9.09 4.29
CA GLU A 25 4.91 9.05 5.00
C GLU A 25 3.81 9.67 4.13
N LEU A 26 2.58 9.19 4.29
CA LEU A 26 1.42 9.74 3.57
C LEU A 26 1.30 11.26 3.74
N SER A 27 1.67 11.78 4.90
CA SER A 27 1.64 13.21 5.21
C SER A 27 2.57 14.03 4.33
N GLU A 28 3.79 13.56 4.11
CA GLU A 28 4.78 14.26 3.29
C GLU A 28 4.40 14.15 1.81
N LEU A 29 3.89 12.99 1.40
CA LEU A 29 3.42 12.80 0.04
C LEU A 29 2.22 13.69 -0.31
N VAL A 30 1.27 13.86 0.62
CA VAL A 30 0.14 14.79 0.41
C VAL A 30 0.62 16.26 0.38
N LYS A 31 1.64 16.63 1.16
CA LYS A 31 2.24 17.96 1.07
C LYS A 31 2.97 18.22 -0.24
N GLU A 32 3.72 17.24 -0.74
CA GLU A 32 4.53 17.39 -1.96
C GLU A 32 3.69 17.24 -3.25
N ASN A 33 2.78 16.26 -3.30
CA ASN A 33 2.00 15.91 -4.49
C ASN A 33 0.51 16.28 -4.42
N GLY A 34 0.01 16.75 -3.28
CA GLY A 34 -1.42 17.05 -3.05
C GLY A 34 -2.30 15.80 -2.92
N HIS A 35 -3.62 15.98 -3.09
CA HIS A 35 -4.65 14.91 -3.10
C HIS A 35 -4.68 14.08 -4.38
N LYS A 36 -3.52 13.83 -4.98
CA LYS A 36 -3.46 13.15 -6.25
C LYS A 36 -3.65 11.65 -6.06
N THR A 37 -4.37 11.02 -6.97
CA THR A 37 -4.47 9.56 -7.02
C THR A 37 -3.13 9.02 -7.51
N LEU A 38 -2.49 8.17 -6.72
CA LEU A 38 -1.21 7.56 -7.02
C LEU A 38 -1.44 6.19 -7.65
N VAL A 39 -0.74 5.87 -8.74
CA VAL A 39 -0.79 4.52 -9.31
C VAL A 39 -0.05 3.56 -8.37
N VAL A 40 -0.75 2.54 -7.91
CA VAL A 40 -0.22 1.48 -7.08
C VAL A 40 0.55 0.53 -7.97
N ASN A 41 1.87 0.45 -7.79
CA ASN A 41 2.74 -0.47 -8.51
C ASN A 41 3.03 -1.74 -7.69
N GLY A 42 2.78 -1.69 -6.38
CA GLY A 42 2.93 -2.85 -5.51
C GLY A 42 2.54 -2.60 -4.07
N LEU A 43 2.31 -3.67 -3.33
CA LEU A 43 2.00 -3.64 -1.90
C LEU A 43 2.88 -4.64 -1.17
N PHE A 44 3.33 -4.31 0.03
CA PHE A 44 4.05 -5.25 0.86
C PHE A 44 3.86 -4.94 2.34
N THR A 45 3.93 -5.97 3.16
CA THR A 45 3.94 -5.81 4.61
C THR A 45 5.37 -6.02 5.12
N TYR A 46 5.83 -5.17 6.03
CA TYR A 46 7.14 -5.32 6.65
C TYR A 46 7.01 -5.34 8.17
N LYS A 47 7.89 -6.08 8.84
CA LYS A 47 7.95 -6.10 10.31
C LYS A 47 8.89 -5.01 10.80
N THR A 48 8.39 -4.14 11.67
CA THR A 48 9.20 -3.15 12.38
C THR A 48 10.13 -3.84 13.39
N LYS A 49 11.19 -3.14 13.83
CA LYS A 49 12.09 -3.62 14.91
C LYS A 49 11.35 -3.94 16.22
N LYS A 50 10.16 -3.37 16.44
CA LYS A 50 9.29 -3.62 17.59
C LYS A 50 8.35 -4.82 17.40
N GLY A 51 8.52 -5.61 16.33
CA GLY A 51 7.70 -6.79 16.05
C GLY A 51 6.31 -6.50 15.48
N LYS A 52 5.95 -5.22 15.29
CA LYS A 52 4.68 -4.84 14.66
C LYS A 52 4.79 -4.95 13.14
N THR A 53 3.84 -5.63 12.51
CA THR A 53 3.69 -5.66 11.05
C THR A 53 3.04 -4.36 10.60
N ARG A 54 3.60 -3.72 9.57
CA ARG A 54 3.02 -2.52 8.96
C ARG A 54 2.83 -2.71 7.46
N PRO A 55 1.71 -2.23 6.91
CA PRO A 55 1.50 -2.19 5.47
C PRO A 55 2.31 -1.06 4.82
N CYS A 56 2.84 -1.33 3.64
CA CYS A 56 3.55 -0.37 2.81
C CYS A 56 3.09 -0.49 1.36
N LEU A 57 2.93 0.66 0.73
CA LEU A 57 2.53 0.84 -0.65
C LEU A 57 3.74 1.24 -1.48
N ILE A 58 3.83 0.76 -2.70
CA ILE A 58 4.80 1.21 -3.68
C ILE A 58 4.03 1.96 -4.76
N ALA A 59 4.28 3.25 -4.88
CA ALA A 59 3.66 4.09 -5.89
C ALA A 59 4.66 5.17 -6.34
N ASP A 60 4.64 5.52 -7.62
CA ASP A 60 5.41 6.65 -8.19
C ASP A 60 6.91 6.65 -7.78
N SER A 61 7.55 5.48 -7.74
CA SER A 61 8.93 5.31 -7.28
C SER A 61 9.22 5.63 -5.80
N HIS A 62 8.18 5.66 -4.97
CA HIS A 62 8.26 5.86 -3.53
C HIS A 62 7.65 4.68 -2.77
N LYS A 63 8.12 4.43 -1.54
CA LYS A 63 7.53 3.49 -0.58
C LYS A 63 6.74 4.26 0.45
N ILE A 64 5.43 4.09 0.47
CA ILE A 64 4.51 4.87 1.29
C ILE A 64 4.06 4.00 2.46
N ASN A 65 4.36 4.43 3.68
CA ASN A 65 3.87 3.72 4.86
C ASN A 65 2.37 3.97 5.05
N LEU A 66 1.61 2.88 5.07
CA LEU A 66 0.17 2.91 5.30
C LEU A 66 -0.13 2.74 6.80
N PRO A 67 -1.27 3.29 7.27
CA PRO A 67 -1.69 3.15 8.65
C PRO A 67 -2.07 1.70 8.99
N ASP A 68 -1.90 1.34 10.25
CA ASP A 68 -2.02 -0.05 10.76
C ASP A 68 -3.39 -0.67 10.49
N HIS A 69 -4.46 0.13 10.50
CA HIS A 69 -5.82 -0.33 10.23
C HIS A 69 -6.02 -0.86 8.79
N MET A 70 -5.16 -0.43 7.84
CA MET A 70 -5.20 -0.92 6.45
C MET A 70 -4.44 -2.24 6.27
N LEU A 71 -3.75 -2.73 7.30
CA LEU A 71 -2.96 -3.96 7.21
C LEU A 71 -3.83 -5.14 6.75
N ALA A 72 -5.02 -5.29 7.33
CA ALA A 72 -5.94 -6.36 6.98
C ALA A 72 -6.43 -6.28 5.52
N GLU A 73 -6.59 -5.08 4.97
CA GLU A 73 -6.98 -4.86 3.59
C GLU A 73 -5.82 -5.16 2.63
N VAL A 74 -4.62 -4.67 2.96
CA VAL A 74 -3.40 -4.92 2.20
C VAL A 74 -3.03 -6.40 2.18
N GLU A 75 -3.17 -7.12 3.30
CA GLU A 75 -2.97 -8.57 3.33
C GLU A 75 -3.94 -9.27 2.39
N LYS A 76 -5.25 -8.93 2.44
CA LYS A 76 -6.24 -9.50 1.51
C LYS A 76 -5.84 -9.28 0.05
N ILE A 77 -5.44 -8.05 -0.31
CA ILE A 77 -5.00 -7.72 -1.67
C ILE A 77 -3.76 -8.53 -2.07
N ILE A 78 -2.77 -8.67 -1.18
CA ILE A 78 -1.56 -9.46 -1.45
C ILE A 78 -1.89 -10.95 -1.62
N PHE A 79 -2.91 -11.46 -0.93
CA PHE A 79 -3.36 -12.86 -1.05
C PHE A 79 -4.30 -13.09 -2.24
N ASP A 80 -4.84 -12.03 -2.85
CA ASP A 80 -5.76 -12.09 -3.98
C ASP A 80 -5.01 -11.94 -5.31
N ASP A 81 -5.01 -13.00 -6.12
CA ASP A 81 -4.23 -13.04 -7.38
C ASP A 81 -4.79 -12.08 -8.43
N GLU A 82 -6.12 -11.85 -8.45
CA GLU A 82 -6.76 -10.91 -9.37
C GLU A 82 -6.38 -9.46 -9.01
N ALA A 83 -6.41 -9.11 -7.73
CA ALA A 83 -6.01 -7.79 -7.26
C ALA A 83 -4.51 -7.53 -7.51
N VAL A 84 -3.64 -8.53 -7.28
CA VAL A 84 -2.21 -8.46 -7.61
C VAL A 84 -2.01 -8.21 -9.11
N LYS A 85 -2.79 -8.87 -9.96
CA LYS A 85 -2.74 -8.69 -11.41
C LYS A 85 -3.15 -7.27 -11.82
N LEU A 86 -4.24 -6.73 -11.27
CA LEU A 86 -4.70 -5.36 -11.55
C LEU A 86 -3.65 -4.31 -11.14
N ILE A 87 -2.98 -4.52 -10.01
CA ILE A 87 -1.86 -3.68 -9.55
C ILE A 87 -0.68 -3.76 -10.53
N ASN A 88 -0.32 -4.96 -10.97
CA ASN A 88 0.75 -5.16 -11.94
C ASN A 88 0.42 -4.55 -13.32
N GLU A 89 -0.85 -4.49 -13.70
CA GLU A 89 -1.34 -3.82 -14.90
C GLU A 89 -1.44 -2.29 -14.75
N GLY A 90 -1.21 -1.74 -13.55
CA GLY A 90 -1.30 -0.30 -13.28
C GLY A 90 -2.74 0.24 -13.29
N LYS A 91 -3.73 -0.63 -13.09
CA LYS A 91 -5.17 -0.30 -13.02
C LYS A 91 -5.66 0.01 -11.61
N CYS A 92 -4.75 -0.03 -10.63
CA CYS A 92 -5.06 0.28 -9.25
C CYS A 92 -4.48 1.64 -8.87
N GLY A 93 -5.33 2.55 -8.42
CA GLY A 93 -4.99 3.83 -7.84
C GLY A 93 -5.14 3.82 -6.32
N PHE A 94 -4.33 4.60 -5.62
CA PHE A 94 -4.48 4.90 -4.22
C PHE A 94 -4.78 6.38 -4.06
N LYS A 95 -5.97 6.69 -3.56
CA LYS A 95 -6.39 8.06 -3.29
C LYS A 95 -6.17 8.37 -1.82
N THR A 96 -5.24 9.27 -1.54
CA THR A 96 -5.03 9.82 -0.21
C THR A 96 -6.12 10.85 0.11
N SER A 97 -6.70 10.74 1.30
CA SER A 97 -7.70 11.66 1.83
C SER A 97 -7.21 12.17 3.18
N GLU A 98 -7.16 13.48 3.34
CA GLU A 98 -6.93 14.09 4.64
C GLU A 98 -8.24 14.22 5.39
N TYR A 99 -8.21 13.96 6.68
CA TYR A 99 -9.32 14.26 7.56
C TYR A 99 -8.78 14.96 8.81
N GLU A 100 -9.49 15.99 9.26
CA GLU A 100 -9.18 16.64 10.51
C GLU A 100 -9.70 15.76 11.65
N ASP A 101 -8.78 15.30 12.51
CA ASP A 101 -9.17 14.56 13.71
C ASP A 101 -9.76 15.54 14.74
N THR A 102 -11.04 15.84 14.56
CA THR A 102 -11.81 16.73 15.45
C THR A 102 -11.97 16.17 16.86
N LYS A 103 -11.63 14.90 17.09
CA LYS A 103 -11.78 14.23 18.39
C LYS A 103 -10.57 14.42 19.32
N ASN A 104 -9.35 14.45 18.79
CA ASN A 104 -8.14 14.53 19.62
C ASN A 104 -7.39 15.87 19.56
N GLY A 105 -7.87 16.85 18.79
CA GLY A 105 -7.31 18.22 18.76
C GLY A 105 -5.83 18.29 18.33
N ASN A 106 -5.30 17.22 17.74
CA ASN A 106 -3.90 17.08 17.36
C ASN A 106 -3.79 16.48 15.95
N GLY A 107 -3.94 17.36 14.96
CA GLY A 107 -3.30 17.18 13.66
C GLY A 107 -4.14 16.54 12.55
N THR A 108 -3.77 16.91 11.33
CA THR A 108 -4.27 16.34 10.08
C THR A 108 -3.92 14.86 10.03
N CYS A 109 -4.94 14.01 9.98
CA CYS A 109 -4.76 12.58 9.80
C CYS A 109 -4.92 12.22 8.33
N TYR A 110 -4.10 11.28 7.87
CA TYR A 110 -4.08 10.84 6.48
C TYR A 110 -4.61 9.42 6.42
N SER A 111 -5.68 9.25 5.66
CA SER A 111 -6.18 7.95 5.27
C SER A 111 -6.08 7.82 3.75
N GLY A 112 -6.33 6.64 3.23
CA GLY A 112 -6.49 6.50 1.80
C GLY A 112 -7.42 5.35 1.45
N SER A 113 -7.87 5.36 0.21
CA SER A 113 -8.74 4.33 -0.33
C SER A 113 -8.19 3.89 -1.68
N PHE A 114 -8.22 2.58 -1.91
CA PHE A 114 -7.91 2.01 -3.21
C PHE A 114 -9.07 2.29 -4.17
N VAL A 115 -8.75 2.76 -5.36
CA VAL A 115 -9.69 3.07 -6.44
C VAL A 115 -9.20 2.38 -7.72
N ASP A 116 -10.12 1.91 -8.55
CA ASP A 116 -9.81 1.43 -9.90
C ASP A 116 -9.62 2.63 -10.83
N ILE A 117 -8.63 2.59 -11.74
CA ILE A 117 -8.29 3.69 -12.67
C ILE A 117 -8.21 3.24 -14.13
#